data_AF-A0AAE9DYE2-F1
#
_entry.id   AF-A0AAE9DYE2-F1
#
_cell.length_a   1.000
_cell.length_b   1.000
_cell.length_c   1.000
_cell.angle_alpha   90.00
_cell.angle_beta   90.00
_cell.angle_gamma   90.00
#
_symmetry.space_group_name_H-M   'P 1'
#
loop_
_entity.id
_entity.type
_entity.pdbx_description
1 polymer ?
#
loop_
_entity_poly.entity_id
_entity_poly.type
_entity_poly.pdbx_seq_one_letter_code
_entity_poly.pdbx_strand_id
1 'polypeptide(L)'
;MCHYGIAQSAAANNAKMELYFRITKTLVTYQLMHEEPPNEDVLKIGQLIKALEADPADKAHLEVIKDFFVCTKLAYMFYQGKSRTSRQLLRQIQKQQTSGETTIQGIRWLGEASMTLFACVMNITSALVQSNPGRLEKYFNLVVKHADDAIYKYTRTPQEPGVVRCINMIKMTTLEMMACCNVMACRPEQTLSNVRDMLEMCNRSSGPLLYRFYAPHIQYILGLQCCYFHQYDYAEKHFVSALNFINPDDTMSHNKIAFINLNLAWTYLNQLKMADYYEVAERLTAPKIAGCSQMLKSNVKLLHAYFSYLTNKANECKTLILEVLDDSKAEDFFRLHGLALLLTSLIHAVDDKGVKPTFDWSKKSQDHVVILWSHHLYERIIRAAGADPNGEMVRAVMADQEISRKTLDVQSLLPLVSSMPTVKLLQWFDGDPFKLLPRDDASLLL
;
A
#
# COMPACT_ATOMS: atom_id res chain seq x y z
N MET A 1 2.50 28.18 11.00
CA MET A 1 3.84 27.73 11.47
C MET A 1 4.95 28.06 10.46
N CYS A 2 4.93 27.57 9.21
CA CYS A 2 6.01 27.84 8.24
C CYS A 2 6.25 29.33 7.98
N HIS A 3 5.20 30.15 7.82
CA HIS A 3 5.35 31.61 7.64
C HIS A 3 6.13 32.27 8.79
N TYR A 4 5.79 31.91 10.02
CA TYR A 4 6.49 32.40 11.21
C TYR A 4 7.95 31.90 11.25
N GLY A 5 8.16 30.61 10.96
CA GLY A 5 9.50 30.02 10.88
C GLY A 5 10.40 30.67 9.83
N ILE A 6 9.86 31.00 8.65
CA ILE A 6 10.58 31.73 7.59
C ILE A 6 10.96 33.12 8.08
N ALA A 7 10.00 33.89 8.61
CA ALA A 7 10.23 35.25 9.07
C ALA A 7 11.27 35.33 10.19
N GLN A 8 11.18 34.43 11.18
CA GLN A 8 12.12 34.38 12.29
C GLN A 8 13.52 33.95 11.84
N SER A 9 13.62 32.97 10.94
CA SER A 9 14.91 32.48 10.43
C SER A 9 15.61 33.53 9.59
N ALA A 10 14.87 34.25 8.74
CA ALA A 10 15.39 35.36 7.95
C ALA A 10 15.89 36.50 8.85
N ALA A 11 15.11 36.88 9.87
CA ALA A 11 15.50 37.91 10.83
C ALA A 11 16.76 37.53 11.64
N ALA A 12 16.93 36.25 11.95
CA ALA A 12 18.12 35.72 12.63
C ALA A 12 19.30 35.43 11.68
N ASN A 13 19.18 35.74 10.38
CA ASN A 13 20.14 35.41 9.32
C ASN A 13 20.52 33.91 9.30
N ASN A 14 19.57 33.03 9.63
CA ASN A 14 19.75 31.59 9.66
C ASN A 14 19.25 30.97 8.35
N ALA A 15 20.10 31.04 7.32
CA ALA A 15 19.79 30.55 5.97
C ALA A 15 19.38 29.07 5.92
N LYS A 16 19.92 28.24 6.83
CA LYS A 16 19.61 26.80 6.94
C LYS A 16 18.17 26.56 7.40
N MET A 17 17.76 27.23 8.47
CA MET A 17 16.38 27.15 8.98
C MET A 17 15.38 27.78 8.01
N GLU A 18 15.75 28.89 7.37
CA GLU A 18 14.92 29.51 6.35
C GLU A 18 14.68 28.55 5.18
N LEU A 19 15.74 27.91 4.67
CA LEU A 19 15.65 26.93 3.59
C LEU A 19 14.71 25.77 3.96
N TYR A 20 14.86 25.21 5.16
CA TYR A 20 13.99 24.12 5.64
C TYR A 20 12.52 24.52 5.67
N PHE A 21 12.18 25.67 6.27
CA PHE A 21 10.78 26.10 6.35
C PHE A 21 10.19 26.45 4.98
N ARG A 22 10.97 27.02 4.06
CA ARG A 22 10.53 27.28 2.68
C ARG A 22 10.28 25.98 1.92
N ILE A 23 11.17 24.99 2.02
CA ILE A 23 10.96 23.68 1.41
C ILE A 23 9.71 23.01 1.99
N THR A 24 9.54 23.00 3.31
CA THR A 24 8.36 22.44 3.98
C THR A 24 7.07 23.13 3.52
N LYS A 25 7.06 24.48 3.44
CA LYS A 25 5.91 25.24 2.91
C LYS A 25 5.57 24.81 1.48
N THR A 26 6.56 24.79 0.59
CA THR A 26 6.41 24.38 -0.82
C THR A 26 5.88 22.95 -0.94
N LEU A 27 6.40 22.02 -0.13
CA LEU A 27 5.93 20.64 -0.09
C LEU A 27 4.49 20.55 0.38
N VAL A 28 4.10 21.24 1.45
CA VAL A 28 2.71 21.24 1.95
C VAL A 28 1.75 21.83 0.92
N THR A 29 2.07 22.99 0.34
CA THR A 29 1.26 23.65 -0.70
C THR A 29 1.05 22.71 -1.90
N TYR A 30 2.14 22.11 -2.40
CA TYR A 30 2.04 21.25 -3.57
C TYR A 30 1.42 19.88 -3.28
N GLN A 31 1.79 19.25 -2.17
CA GLN A 31 1.46 17.83 -1.92
C GLN A 31 0.16 17.64 -1.16
N LEU A 32 -0.16 18.55 -0.23
CA LEU A 32 -1.34 18.43 0.64
C LEU A 32 -2.47 19.37 0.22
N MET A 33 -2.14 20.58 -0.26
CA MET A 33 -3.13 21.54 -0.73
C MET A 33 -3.43 21.40 -2.23
N HIS A 34 -2.59 20.67 -2.97
CA HIS A 34 -2.70 20.51 -4.43
C HIS A 34 -2.65 21.84 -5.20
N GLU A 35 -1.90 22.81 -4.69
CA GLU A 35 -1.72 24.14 -5.26
C GLU A 35 -0.31 24.32 -5.84
N GLU A 36 -0.17 25.21 -6.82
CA GLU A 36 1.16 25.59 -7.30
C GLU A 36 1.89 26.44 -6.24
N PRO A 37 3.11 26.07 -5.85
CA PRO A 37 3.86 26.85 -4.88
C PRO A 37 4.27 28.21 -5.48
N PRO A 38 4.29 29.29 -4.68
CA PRO A 38 4.68 30.61 -5.17
C PRO A 38 6.07 30.61 -5.79
N ASN A 39 6.21 31.19 -7.00
CA ASN A 39 7.50 31.28 -7.71
C ASN A 39 8.59 31.96 -6.88
N GLU A 40 8.23 32.93 -6.04
CA GLU A 40 9.16 33.62 -5.13
C GLU A 40 9.83 32.64 -4.15
N ASP A 41 9.07 31.71 -3.56
CA ASP A 41 9.61 30.70 -2.65
C ASP A 41 10.57 29.75 -3.38
N VAL A 42 10.22 29.32 -4.60
CA VAL A 42 11.06 28.44 -5.42
C VAL A 42 12.39 29.12 -5.79
N LEU A 43 12.34 30.38 -6.22
CA LEU A 43 13.54 31.15 -6.55
C LEU A 43 14.43 31.36 -5.32
N LYS A 44 13.83 31.70 -4.17
CA LYS A 44 14.57 31.92 -2.93
C LYS A 44 15.22 30.64 -2.41
N ILE A 45 14.54 29.49 -2.51
CA ILE A 45 15.12 28.17 -2.21
C ILE A 45 16.38 27.95 -3.05
N GLY A 46 16.32 28.21 -4.37
CA GLY A 46 17.48 28.06 -5.26
C GLY A 46 18.66 28.97 -4.88
N GLN A 47 18.39 30.21 -4.45
CA GLN A 47 19.42 31.14 -3.97
C GLN A 47 20.06 30.64 -2.66
N LEU A 48 19.25 30.20 -1.71
CA LEU A 48 19.73 29.69 -0.41
C LEU A 48 20.58 28.43 -0.58
N ILE A 49 20.20 27.51 -1.47
CA ILE A 49 21.01 26.33 -1.78
C ILE A 49 22.39 26.73 -2.30
N LYS A 50 22.46 27.63 -3.30
CA LYS A 50 23.74 28.09 -3.86
C LYS A 50 24.63 28.76 -2.81
N ALA A 51 24.04 29.53 -1.91
CA ALA A 51 24.78 30.18 -0.82
C ALA A 51 25.36 29.14 0.17
N LEU A 52 24.56 28.14 0.57
CA LEU A 52 24.98 27.10 1.51
C LEU A 52 25.98 26.10 0.89
N GLU A 53 25.98 25.92 -0.43
CA GLU A 53 26.96 25.08 -1.14
C GLU A 53 28.36 25.70 -1.16
N ALA A 54 28.48 27.01 -0.97
CA ALA A 54 29.76 27.72 -0.99
C ALA A 54 30.62 27.48 0.26
N ASP A 55 30.01 27.10 1.40
CA ASP A 55 30.70 26.84 2.66
C ASP A 55 30.71 25.33 3.01
N PRO A 56 31.89 24.69 3.15
CA PRO A 56 32.01 23.30 3.58
C PRO A 56 31.31 22.96 4.89
N ALA A 57 31.20 23.89 5.84
CA ALA A 57 30.54 23.67 7.13
C ALA A 57 29.00 23.60 6.98
N ASP A 58 28.43 24.35 6.04
CA ASP A 58 26.99 24.35 5.77
C ASP A 58 26.55 23.23 4.83
N LYS A 59 27.48 22.69 4.05
CA LYS A 59 27.24 21.54 3.16
C LYS A 59 26.63 20.35 3.90
N ALA A 60 27.06 20.06 5.13
CA ALA A 60 26.54 18.95 5.91
C ALA A 60 25.05 19.15 6.28
N HIS A 61 24.64 20.38 6.61
CA HIS A 61 23.23 20.71 6.85
C HIS A 61 22.38 20.64 5.59
N LEU A 62 22.95 21.06 4.46
CA LEU A 62 22.27 20.99 3.18
C LEU A 62 21.94 19.54 2.79
N GLU A 63 22.86 18.59 3.04
CA GLU A 63 22.58 17.17 2.79
C GLU A 63 21.45 16.63 3.67
N VAL A 64 21.37 17.03 4.95
CA VAL A 64 20.23 16.68 5.83
C VAL A 64 18.89 17.20 5.29
N ILE A 65 18.87 18.43 4.77
CA ILE A 65 17.67 19.02 4.16
C ILE A 65 17.32 18.32 2.83
N LYS A 66 18.33 17.91 2.04
CA LYS A 66 18.11 17.10 0.83
C LYS A 66 17.51 15.74 1.18
N ASP A 67 18.00 15.06 2.22
CA ASP A 67 17.43 13.78 2.67
C ASP A 67 15.97 13.92 3.09
N PHE A 68 15.64 14.97 3.86
CA PHE A 68 14.26 15.31 4.20
C PHE A 68 13.37 15.47 2.96
N PHE A 69 13.83 16.27 1.99
CA PHE A 69 13.11 16.52 0.76
C PHE A 69 12.89 15.23 -0.05
N VAL A 70 13.93 14.42 -0.23
CA VAL A 70 13.88 13.18 -1.00
C VAL A 70 12.96 12.16 -0.34
N CYS A 71 13.03 11.99 0.99
CA CYS A 71 12.16 11.10 1.74
C CYS A 71 10.68 11.52 1.61
N THR A 72 10.40 12.80 1.82
CA THR A 72 9.02 13.33 1.75
C THR A 72 8.47 13.23 0.33
N LYS A 73 9.26 13.57 -0.68
CA LYS A 73 8.90 13.41 -2.09
C LYS A 73 8.65 11.94 -2.43
N LEU A 74 9.48 11.01 -1.94
CA LEU A 74 9.30 9.58 -2.18
C LEU A 74 7.97 9.08 -1.61
N ALA A 75 7.66 9.42 -0.36
CA ALA A 75 6.40 9.06 0.28
C ALA A 75 5.20 9.61 -0.53
N TYR A 76 5.29 10.87 -0.98
CA TYR A 76 4.25 11.48 -1.81
C TYR A 76 4.12 10.82 -3.21
N MET A 77 5.21 10.39 -3.83
CA MET A 77 5.14 9.65 -5.10
C MET A 77 4.39 8.33 -4.93
N PHE A 78 4.64 7.58 -3.84
CA PHE A 78 3.85 6.37 -3.55
C PHE A 78 2.39 6.69 -3.28
N TYR A 79 2.11 7.74 -2.52
CA TYR A 79 0.75 8.21 -2.26
C TYR A 79 -0.02 8.50 -3.56
N GLN A 80 0.63 9.14 -4.53
CA GLN A 80 0.04 9.43 -5.84
C GLN A 80 -0.05 8.21 -6.77
N GLY A 81 0.53 7.07 -6.40
CA GLY A 81 0.63 5.88 -7.24
C GLY A 81 1.75 5.93 -8.29
N LYS A 82 2.71 6.84 -8.18
CA LYS A 82 3.82 7.00 -9.14
C LYS A 82 4.97 6.02 -8.85
N SER A 83 4.68 4.72 -8.99
CA SER A 83 5.57 3.61 -8.65
C SER A 83 6.85 3.59 -9.50
N ARG A 84 6.79 3.93 -10.79
CA ARG A 84 7.99 3.93 -11.63
C ARG A 84 8.94 5.06 -11.25
N THR A 85 8.39 6.25 -11.03
CA THR A 85 9.15 7.45 -10.63
C THR A 85 9.76 7.31 -9.23
N SER A 86 9.06 6.65 -8.30
CA SER A 86 9.53 6.47 -6.92
C SER A 86 10.82 5.64 -6.84
N ARG A 87 11.06 4.70 -7.77
CA ARG A 87 12.26 3.84 -7.76
C ARG A 87 13.57 4.60 -7.89
N GLN A 88 13.61 5.71 -8.62
CA GLN A 88 14.84 6.52 -8.73
C GLN A 88 15.17 7.17 -7.39
N LEU A 89 14.18 7.75 -6.72
CA LEU A 89 14.33 8.36 -5.39
C LEU A 89 14.69 7.32 -4.33
N LEU A 90 14.09 6.12 -4.39
CA LEU A 90 14.43 5.02 -3.47
C LEU A 90 15.90 4.59 -3.61
N ARG A 91 16.41 4.46 -4.85
CA ARG A 91 17.82 4.16 -5.10
C ARG A 91 18.74 5.27 -4.61
N GLN A 92 18.31 6.53 -4.71
CA GLN A 92 19.06 7.67 -4.19
C GLN A 92 19.21 7.57 -2.66
N ILE A 93 18.12 7.37 -1.92
CA ILE A 93 18.16 7.21 -0.45
C ILE A 93 19.07 6.05 -0.06
N GLN A 94 18.97 4.90 -0.74
CA GLN A 94 19.80 3.72 -0.44
C GLN A 94 21.29 3.94 -0.67
N LYS A 95 21.68 4.76 -1.66
CA LYS A 95 23.09 5.11 -1.91
C LYS A 95 23.62 6.15 -0.93
N GLN A 96 22.75 7.03 -0.44
CA GLN A 96 23.09 8.14 0.45
C GLN A 96 23.07 7.75 1.93
N GLN A 97 22.85 6.48 2.29
CA GLN A 97 23.05 5.98 3.65
C GLN A 97 24.55 5.93 3.99
N THR A 98 25.17 7.11 4.10
CA THR A 98 26.51 7.25 4.67
C THR A 98 26.39 7.13 6.19
N SER A 99 26.91 6.01 6.68
CA SER A 99 27.16 5.69 8.09
C SER A 99 27.91 6.82 8.80
N GLY A 100 27.28 7.43 9.80
CA GLY A 100 27.89 8.44 10.64
C GLY A 100 26.85 9.14 11.51
N GLU A 101 27.05 9.10 12.83
CA GLU A 101 26.33 9.98 13.75
C GLU A 101 26.71 11.43 13.39
N THR A 102 25.77 12.19 12.82
CA THR A 102 25.99 13.58 12.50
C THR A 102 26.03 14.39 13.80
N THR A 103 27.21 14.89 14.16
CA THR A 103 27.43 15.83 15.28
C THR A 103 26.87 17.24 15.00
N ILE A 104 26.10 17.38 13.93
CA ILE A 104 25.54 18.63 13.43
C ILE A 104 24.56 19.19 14.48
N GLN A 105 24.79 20.44 14.89
CA GLN A 105 23.88 21.20 15.74
C GLN A 105 22.92 22.02 14.88
N GLY A 106 21.60 21.84 15.04
CA GLY A 106 20.58 22.51 14.22
C GLY A 106 19.55 21.52 13.69
N ILE A 107 19.11 21.67 12.43
CA ILE A 107 18.15 20.74 11.81
C ILE A 107 18.76 19.35 11.75
N ARG A 108 18.06 18.39 12.38
CA ARG A 108 18.33 16.97 12.26
C ARG A 108 17.17 16.33 11.53
N TRP A 109 17.48 15.56 10.49
CA TRP A 109 16.50 14.63 9.90
C TRP A 109 16.61 13.27 10.63
N LEU A 110 15.93 12.26 10.11
CA LEU A 110 15.97 10.89 10.62
C LEU A 110 17.43 10.43 10.79
N GLY A 111 17.75 9.88 11.97
CA GLY A 111 19.03 9.22 12.20
C GLY A 111 19.17 7.91 11.41
N GLU A 112 20.38 7.34 11.38
CA GLU A 112 20.73 6.16 10.57
C GLU A 112 19.73 5.00 10.68
N ALA A 113 19.34 4.62 11.91
CA ALA A 113 18.39 3.55 12.14
C ALA A 113 16.99 3.88 11.56
N SER A 114 16.52 5.11 11.76
CA SER A 114 15.22 5.56 11.26
C SER A 114 15.20 5.70 9.73
N MET A 115 16.32 6.14 9.12
CA MET A 115 16.48 6.17 7.67
C MET A 115 16.51 4.76 7.07
N THR A 116 17.14 3.80 7.74
CA THR A 116 17.13 2.39 7.34
C THR A 116 15.72 1.82 7.37
N LEU A 117 14.98 2.07 8.44
CA LEU A 117 13.58 1.66 8.57
C LEU A 117 12.69 2.32 7.51
N PHE A 118 12.88 3.61 7.24
CA PHE A 118 12.18 4.33 6.19
C PHE A 118 12.46 3.70 4.80
N ALA A 119 13.73 3.46 4.47
CA ALA A 119 14.08 2.82 3.21
C ALA A 119 13.47 1.41 3.09
N CYS A 120 13.44 0.64 4.18
CA CYS A 120 12.83 -0.69 4.18
C CYS A 120 11.32 -0.61 3.92
N VAL A 121 10.57 0.24 4.63
CA VAL A 121 9.11 0.34 4.40
C VAL A 121 8.76 0.85 2.99
N MET A 122 9.58 1.72 2.41
CA MET A 122 9.44 2.13 1.01
C MET A 122 9.70 0.97 0.03
N ASN A 123 10.66 0.09 0.33
CA ASN A 123 10.87 -1.13 -0.45
C ASN A 123 9.71 -2.12 -0.32
N ILE A 124 9.13 -2.26 0.88
CA ILE A 124 7.95 -3.10 1.13
C ILE A 124 6.77 -2.57 0.31
N THR A 125 6.52 -1.25 0.36
CA THR A 125 5.48 -0.59 -0.45
C THR A 125 5.67 -0.87 -1.94
N SER A 126 6.90 -0.70 -2.45
CA SER A 126 7.23 -0.98 -3.85
C SER A 126 7.03 -2.46 -4.21
N ALA A 127 7.43 -3.37 -3.33
CA ALA A 127 7.29 -4.81 -3.53
C ALA A 127 5.82 -5.25 -3.54
N LEU A 128 4.97 -4.66 -2.68
CA LEU A 128 3.54 -4.94 -2.64
C LEU A 128 2.86 -4.50 -3.95
N VAL A 129 3.14 -3.28 -4.43
CA VAL A 129 2.60 -2.76 -5.70
C VAL A 129 3.03 -3.63 -6.89
N GLN A 130 4.23 -4.19 -6.85
CA GLN A 130 4.75 -5.10 -7.88
C GLN A 130 4.32 -6.56 -7.68
N SER A 131 3.52 -6.85 -6.65
CA SER A 131 3.16 -8.19 -6.19
C SER A 131 4.38 -9.12 -6.12
N ASN A 132 5.40 -8.71 -5.36
CA ASN A 132 6.63 -9.47 -5.18
C ASN A 132 6.77 -9.92 -3.71
N PRO A 133 6.11 -11.02 -3.31
CA PRO A 133 6.06 -11.49 -1.93
C PRO A 133 7.46 -11.75 -1.36
N GLY A 134 8.36 -12.39 -2.13
CA GLY A 134 9.71 -12.69 -1.65
C GLY A 134 10.54 -11.44 -1.33
N ARG A 135 10.40 -10.37 -2.13
CA ARG A 135 11.04 -9.08 -1.80
C ARG A 135 10.40 -8.44 -0.58
N LEU A 136 9.07 -8.49 -0.47
CA LEU A 136 8.33 -7.94 0.65
C LEU A 136 8.75 -8.60 1.97
N GLU A 137 8.75 -9.93 2.02
CA GLU A 137 9.16 -10.73 3.19
C GLU A 137 10.59 -10.40 3.64
N LYS A 138 11.52 -10.29 2.69
CA LYS A 138 12.91 -9.91 2.99
C LYS A 138 12.98 -8.60 3.76
N TYR A 139 12.31 -7.55 3.29
CA TYR A 139 12.36 -6.24 3.92
C TYR A 139 11.51 -6.17 5.19
N PHE A 140 10.40 -6.92 5.26
CA PHE A 140 9.61 -7.06 6.48
C PHE A 140 10.47 -7.59 7.64
N ASN A 141 11.22 -8.67 7.41
CA ASN A 141 12.10 -9.25 8.43
C ASN A 141 13.20 -8.27 8.88
N LEU A 142 13.71 -7.44 7.97
CA LEU A 142 14.65 -6.37 8.31
C LEU A 142 14.00 -5.29 9.19
N VAL A 143 12.77 -4.85 8.88
CA VAL A 143 12.05 -3.87 9.69
C VAL A 143 11.80 -4.42 11.10
N VAL A 144 11.29 -5.65 11.22
CA VAL A 144 11.02 -6.25 12.54
C VAL A 144 12.28 -6.27 13.40
N LYS A 145 13.40 -6.75 12.84
CA LYS A 145 14.68 -6.77 13.54
C LYS A 145 15.17 -5.37 13.94
N HIS A 146 15.25 -4.45 12.98
CA HIS A 146 15.86 -3.14 13.23
C HIS A 146 14.97 -2.19 14.05
N ALA A 147 13.65 -2.35 14.01
CA ALA A 147 12.73 -1.48 14.72
C ALA A 147 12.77 -1.72 16.23
N ASP A 148 12.88 -2.97 16.67
CA ASP A 148 12.97 -3.31 18.09
C ASP A 148 14.30 -2.85 18.69
N ASP A 149 15.41 -3.07 17.98
CA ASP A 149 16.73 -2.54 18.35
C ASP A 149 16.72 -1.01 18.48
N ALA A 150 16.08 -0.33 17.51
CA ALA A 150 15.95 1.12 17.52
C ALA A 150 15.10 1.63 18.69
N ILE A 151 13.93 1.04 18.94
CA ILE A 151 13.06 1.40 20.07
C ILE A 151 13.81 1.19 21.40
N TYR A 152 14.52 0.07 21.55
CA TYR A 152 15.30 -0.21 22.75
C TYR A 152 16.39 0.84 23.00
N LYS A 153 17.16 1.20 21.96
CA LYS A 153 18.19 2.27 22.04
C LYS A 153 17.57 3.63 22.38
N TYR A 154 16.47 3.99 21.74
CA TYR A 154 15.83 5.30 21.89
C TYR A 154 15.04 5.47 23.19
N THR A 155 14.58 4.39 23.81
CA THR A 155 13.93 4.46 25.12
C THR A 155 14.94 4.74 26.25
N ARG A 156 16.22 4.40 26.02
CA ARG A 156 17.31 4.52 27.00
C ARG A 156 18.15 5.79 26.86
N THR A 157 17.89 6.61 25.83
CA THR A 157 18.63 7.84 25.56
C THR A 157 17.65 9.00 25.41
N PRO A 158 17.98 10.23 25.85
CA PRO A 158 17.14 11.40 25.56
C PRO A 158 17.02 11.58 24.05
N GLN A 159 15.80 11.48 23.52
CA GLN A 159 15.50 11.65 22.11
C GLN A 159 14.46 12.75 21.92
N GLU A 160 14.40 13.28 20.70
CA GLU A 160 13.35 14.22 20.33
C GLU A 160 11.96 13.56 20.47
N PRO A 161 10.96 14.29 20.97
CA PRO A 161 9.59 13.78 21.07
C PRO A 161 9.09 13.26 19.71
N GLY A 162 8.62 12.02 19.67
CA GLY A 162 7.96 11.44 18.50
C GLY A 162 8.76 10.42 17.70
N VAL A 163 10.07 10.24 17.92
CA VAL A 163 10.87 9.23 17.19
C VAL A 163 10.32 7.82 17.38
N VAL A 164 10.08 7.40 18.62
CA VAL A 164 9.49 6.08 18.95
C VAL A 164 8.11 5.92 18.31
N ARG A 165 7.29 6.99 18.32
CA ARG A 165 5.98 7.00 17.65
C ARG A 165 6.12 6.78 16.15
N CYS A 166 7.07 7.43 15.48
CA CYS A 166 7.33 7.23 14.06
C CYS A 166 7.74 5.77 13.75
N ILE A 167 8.60 5.17 14.58
CA ILE A 167 9.00 3.77 14.39
C ILE A 167 7.81 2.83 14.59
N ASN A 168 6.96 3.09 15.58
CA ASN A 168 5.73 2.31 15.77
C ASN A 168 4.78 2.43 14.56
N MET A 169 4.65 3.61 13.95
CA MET A 169 3.88 3.78 12.70
C MET A 169 4.50 2.98 11.54
N ILE A 170 5.84 2.94 11.44
CA ILE A 170 6.54 2.12 10.42
C ILE A 170 6.25 0.63 10.64
N LYS A 171 6.31 0.15 11.88
CA LYS A 171 5.96 -1.23 12.23
C LYS A 171 4.52 -1.57 11.85
N MET A 172 3.56 -0.71 12.21
CA MET A 172 2.14 -0.90 11.85
C MET A 172 1.92 -0.96 10.33
N THR A 173 2.52 -0.03 9.59
CA THR A 173 2.47 -0.04 8.10
C THR A 173 3.06 -1.33 7.53
N THR A 174 4.14 -1.82 8.13
CA THR A 174 4.84 -3.02 7.67
C THR A 174 4.01 -4.29 7.93
N LEU A 175 3.35 -4.37 9.08
CA LEU A 175 2.40 -5.44 9.40
C LEU A 175 1.19 -5.43 8.45
N GLU A 176 0.64 -4.24 8.18
CA GLU A 176 -0.47 -4.08 7.23
C GLU A 176 -0.10 -4.57 5.83
N MET A 177 1.07 -4.17 5.31
CA MET A 177 1.54 -4.57 3.98
C MET A 177 1.80 -6.07 3.89
N MET A 178 2.34 -6.68 4.95
CA MET A 178 2.53 -8.12 5.04
C MET A 178 1.19 -8.86 5.09
N ALA A 179 0.22 -8.37 5.87
CA ALA A 179 -1.11 -8.96 5.94
C ALA A 179 -1.81 -8.92 4.56
N CYS A 180 -1.75 -7.80 3.85
CA CYS A 180 -2.27 -7.68 2.49
C CYS A 180 -1.58 -8.67 1.52
N CYS A 181 -0.27 -8.86 1.66
CA CYS A 181 0.48 -9.83 0.87
C CYS A 181 0.05 -11.27 1.17
N ASN A 182 -0.16 -11.60 2.45
CA ASN A 182 -0.60 -12.92 2.89
C ASN A 182 -2.02 -13.24 2.43
N VAL A 183 -2.93 -12.25 2.44
CA VAL A 183 -4.27 -12.39 1.84
C VAL A 183 -4.16 -12.77 0.36
N MET A 184 -3.37 -12.02 -0.43
CA MET A 184 -3.20 -12.28 -1.86
C MET A 184 -2.60 -13.67 -2.12
N ALA A 185 -1.64 -14.08 -1.29
CA ALA A 185 -0.99 -15.38 -1.35
C ALA A 185 -1.80 -16.53 -0.74
N CYS A 186 -3.04 -16.28 -0.28
CA CYS A 186 -3.93 -17.27 0.34
C CYS A 186 -3.31 -17.93 1.60
N ARG A 187 -2.73 -17.11 2.48
CA ARG A 187 -2.02 -17.50 3.71
C ARG A 187 -2.78 -17.00 4.95
N PRO A 188 -3.96 -17.57 5.26
CA PRO A 188 -4.89 -16.99 6.22
C PRO A 188 -4.36 -16.99 7.66
N GLU A 189 -3.57 -18.01 8.06
CA GLU A 189 -2.95 -18.06 9.38
C GLU A 189 -1.99 -16.89 9.61
N GLN A 190 -1.14 -16.61 8.62
CA GLN A 190 -0.18 -15.51 8.68
C GLN A 190 -0.89 -14.16 8.64
N THR A 191 -1.95 -14.00 7.83
CA THR A 191 -2.80 -12.80 7.84
C THR A 191 -3.35 -12.53 9.23
N LEU A 192 -3.98 -13.53 9.87
CA LEU A 192 -4.57 -13.35 11.20
C LEU A 192 -3.52 -13.15 12.30
N SER A 193 -2.33 -13.74 12.16
CA SER A 193 -1.20 -13.44 13.05
C SER A 193 -0.78 -11.98 12.93
N ASN A 194 -0.65 -11.44 11.71
CA ASN A 194 -0.31 -10.03 11.53
C ASN A 194 -1.39 -9.10 12.11
N VAL A 195 -2.67 -9.45 11.96
CA VAL A 195 -3.79 -8.70 12.56
C VAL A 195 -3.69 -8.69 14.09
N ARG A 196 -3.41 -9.84 14.71
CA ARG A 196 -3.18 -9.92 16.17
C ARG A 196 -2.05 -8.98 16.60
N ASP A 197 -0.91 -9.03 15.91
CA ASP A 197 0.25 -8.20 16.26
C ASP A 197 -0.06 -6.70 16.11
N MET A 198 -0.85 -6.32 15.09
CA MET A 198 -1.33 -4.94 14.92
C MET A 198 -2.24 -4.50 16.08
N LEU A 199 -3.16 -5.37 16.52
CA LEU A 199 -4.04 -5.09 17.65
C LEU A 199 -3.24 -4.96 18.95
N GLU A 200 -2.33 -5.89 19.24
CA GLU A 200 -1.46 -5.82 20.41
C GLU A 200 -0.66 -4.51 20.46
N MET A 201 -0.13 -4.07 19.33
CA MET A 201 0.55 -2.78 19.22
C MET A 201 -0.38 -1.60 19.54
N CYS A 202 -1.65 -1.68 19.14
CA CYS A 202 -2.67 -0.69 19.46
C CYS A 202 -3.05 -0.66 20.95
N ASN A 203 -2.64 -1.64 21.76
CA ASN A 203 -2.88 -1.68 23.21
C ASN A 203 -1.68 -1.17 24.05
N ARG A 204 -0.56 -0.82 23.43
CA ARG A 204 0.66 -0.32 24.13
C ARG A 204 0.59 1.21 24.35
N SER A 205 1.65 1.83 24.87
CA SER A 205 1.65 3.27 25.22
C SER A 205 1.39 4.24 24.06
N SER A 206 1.74 3.89 22.81
CA SER A 206 1.34 4.65 21.60
C SER A 206 -0.07 4.27 21.08
N GLY A 207 -0.73 3.37 21.78
CA GLY A 207 -1.89 2.59 21.36
C GLY A 207 -3.07 3.41 20.89
N PRO A 208 -3.58 4.39 21.67
CA PRO A 208 -4.76 5.17 21.26
C PRO A 208 -4.60 5.85 19.90
N LEU A 209 -3.39 6.33 19.60
CA LEU A 209 -3.10 6.94 18.33
C LEU A 209 -2.96 5.91 17.20
N LEU A 210 -2.22 4.82 17.44
CA LEU A 210 -2.08 3.75 16.45
C LEU A 210 -3.45 3.17 16.10
N TYR A 211 -4.30 2.95 17.10
CA TYR A 211 -5.67 2.49 16.93
C TYR A 211 -6.48 3.44 16.06
N ARG A 212 -6.46 4.76 16.35
CA ARG A 212 -7.14 5.76 15.50
C ARG A 212 -6.74 5.64 14.02
N PHE A 213 -5.45 5.45 13.73
CA PHE A 213 -4.99 5.41 12.33
C PHE A 213 -5.17 4.07 11.64
N TYR A 214 -5.05 2.95 12.38
CA TYR A 214 -4.98 1.60 11.81
C TYR A 214 -6.22 0.74 12.08
N ALA A 215 -7.15 1.12 12.96
CA ALA A 215 -8.42 0.38 13.09
C ALA A 215 -9.15 0.22 11.75
N PRO A 216 -9.27 1.26 10.87
CA PRO A 216 -9.83 1.08 9.53
C PRO A 216 -9.08 0.06 8.68
N HIS A 217 -7.75 0.02 8.80
CA HIS A 217 -6.89 -0.86 8.01
C HIS A 217 -6.99 -2.32 8.48
N ILE A 218 -7.12 -2.55 9.79
CA ILE A 218 -7.35 -3.87 10.35
C ILE A 218 -8.71 -4.40 9.90
N GLN A 219 -9.76 -3.57 10.00
CA GLN A 219 -11.10 -3.91 9.51
C GLN A 219 -11.07 -4.23 8.00
N TYR A 220 -10.35 -3.45 7.21
CA TYR A 220 -10.14 -3.72 5.79
C TYR A 220 -9.49 -5.09 5.53
N ILE A 221 -8.41 -5.43 6.23
CA ILE A 221 -7.72 -6.73 6.09
C ILE A 221 -8.66 -7.90 6.44
N LEU A 222 -9.42 -7.78 7.54
CA LEU A 222 -10.40 -8.78 7.94
C LEU A 222 -11.50 -8.94 6.87
N GLY A 223 -11.97 -7.83 6.30
CA GLY A 223 -12.94 -7.84 5.20
C GLY A 223 -12.42 -8.57 3.97
N LEU A 224 -11.16 -8.33 3.57
CA LEU A 224 -10.53 -9.10 2.49
C LEU A 224 -10.42 -10.59 2.82
N GLN A 225 -10.05 -10.93 4.05
CA GLN A 225 -9.95 -12.33 4.48
C GLN A 225 -11.32 -13.03 4.40
N CYS A 226 -12.39 -12.35 4.79
CA CYS A 226 -13.77 -12.83 4.62
C CYS A 226 -14.15 -13.04 3.15
N CYS A 227 -13.71 -12.17 2.22
CA CYS A 227 -13.92 -12.38 0.78
C CYS A 227 -13.30 -13.70 0.31
N TYR A 228 -12.08 -14.04 0.76
CA TYR A 228 -11.43 -15.31 0.41
C TYR A 228 -12.10 -16.55 1.04
N PHE A 229 -12.82 -16.37 2.15
CA PHE A 229 -13.67 -17.43 2.72
C PHE A 229 -15.09 -17.45 2.13
N HIS A 230 -15.37 -16.62 1.13
CA HIS A 230 -16.73 -16.41 0.57
C HIS A 230 -17.77 -15.99 1.63
N GLN A 231 -17.33 -15.34 2.72
CA GLN A 231 -18.19 -14.79 3.77
C GLN A 231 -18.52 -13.32 3.45
N TYR A 232 -19.20 -13.07 2.33
CA TYR A 232 -19.41 -11.72 1.81
C TYR A 232 -20.22 -10.81 2.74
N ASP A 233 -21.16 -11.37 3.53
CA ASP A 233 -21.89 -10.62 4.56
C ASP A 233 -20.95 -10.09 5.66
N TYR A 234 -19.91 -10.84 6.03
CA TYR A 234 -18.93 -10.39 7.03
C TYR A 234 -17.95 -9.40 6.39
N ALA A 235 -17.56 -9.62 5.14
CA ALA A 235 -16.73 -8.68 4.40
C ALA A 235 -17.39 -7.30 4.29
N GLU A 236 -18.67 -7.26 3.96
CA GLU A 236 -19.48 -6.03 3.92
C GLU A 236 -19.45 -5.31 5.27
N LYS A 237 -19.77 -6.00 6.38
CA LYS A 237 -19.74 -5.42 7.73
C LYS A 237 -18.36 -4.89 8.10
N HIS A 238 -17.29 -5.60 7.75
CA HIS A 238 -15.92 -5.14 7.98
C HIS A 238 -15.58 -3.87 7.18
N PHE A 239 -15.99 -3.79 5.90
CA PHE A 239 -15.73 -2.57 5.12
C PHE A 239 -16.59 -1.38 5.59
N VAL A 240 -17.84 -1.60 5.99
CA VAL A 240 -18.66 -0.56 6.62
C VAL A 240 -18.04 -0.10 7.95
N SER A 241 -17.59 -1.04 8.77
CA SER A 241 -16.86 -0.74 10.00
C SER A 241 -15.59 0.07 9.74
N ALA A 242 -14.80 -0.30 8.72
CA ALA A 242 -13.62 0.44 8.32
C ALA A 242 -13.94 1.90 7.98
N LEU A 243 -15.03 2.17 7.25
CA LEU A 243 -15.49 3.53 6.97
C LEU A 243 -15.85 4.30 8.25
N ASN A 244 -16.52 3.65 9.20
CA ASN A 244 -16.90 4.27 10.48
C ASN A 244 -15.70 4.63 11.37
N PHE A 245 -14.60 3.89 11.25
CA PHE A 245 -13.37 4.19 11.98
C PHE A 245 -12.50 5.28 11.33
N ILE A 246 -12.75 5.66 10.06
CA ILE A 246 -11.96 6.70 9.39
C ILE A 246 -12.31 8.05 10.02
N ASN A 247 -11.28 8.78 10.44
CA ASN A 247 -11.44 10.19 10.77
C ASN A 247 -11.45 11.03 9.47
N PRO A 248 -12.54 11.77 9.16
CA PRO A 248 -12.63 12.56 7.93
C PRO A 248 -11.58 13.67 7.82
N ASP A 249 -11.11 14.20 8.96
CA ASP A 249 -10.14 15.29 9.02
C ASP A 249 -8.70 14.83 8.76
N ASP A 250 -8.45 13.52 8.69
CA ASP A 250 -7.14 12.99 8.33
C ASP A 250 -6.81 13.34 6.87
N THR A 251 -5.60 13.82 6.61
CA THR A 251 -5.20 14.33 5.29
C THR A 251 -5.37 13.32 4.15
N MET A 252 -5.36 12.03 4.46
CA MET A 252 -5.47 10.92 3.49
C MET A 252 -6.85 10.24 3.51
N SER A 253 -7.83 10.80 4.22
CA SER A 253 -9.16 10.21 4.43
C SER A 253 -9.88 9.92 3.12
N HIS A 254 -9.85 10.85 2.16
CA HIS A 254 -10.51 10.72 0.86
C HIS A 254 -10.03 9.49 0.07
N ASN A 255 -8.71 9.23 0.03
CA ASN A 255 -8.13 8.08 -0.67
C ASN A 255 -8.54 6.77 0.04
N LYS A 256 -8.54 6.75 1.38
CA LYS A 256 -9.01 5.59 2.17
C LYS A 256 -10.51 5.32 1.93
N ILE A 257 -11.34 6.35 2.00
CA ILE A 257 -12.80 6.23 1.81
C ILE A 257 -13.11 5.68 0.42
N ALA A 258 -12.51 6.23 -0.63
CA ALA A 258 -12.72 5.75 -2.00
C ALA A 258 -12.20 4.32 -2.18
N PHE A 259 -11.08 3.96 -1.56
CA PHE A 259 -10.53 2.61 -1.59
C PHE A 259 -11.42 1.57 -0.90
N ILE A 260 -12.00 1.90 0.27
CA ILE A 260 -12.93 0.99 0.95
C ILE A 260 -14.25 0.88 0.18
N ASN A 261 -14.77 1.99 -0.37
CA ASN A 261 -15.95 1.96 -1.24
C ASN A 261 -15.72 1.09 -2.50
N LEU A 262 -14.54 1.14 -3.11
CA LEU A 262 -14.19 0.25 -4.22
C LEU A 262 -14.33 -1.23 -3.84
N ASN A 263 -13.87 -1.62 -2.64
CA ASN A 263 -13.98 -2.99 -2.16
C ASN A 263 -15.44 -3.36 -1.81
N LEU A 264 -16.21 -2.44 -1.21
CA LEU A 264 -17.66 -2.63 -1.02
C LEU A 264 -18.39 -2.86 -2.34
N ALA A 265 -18.06 -2.10 -3.39
CA ALA A 265 -18.67 -2.27 -4.69
C ALA A 265 -18.39 -3.67 -5.27
N TRP A 266 -17.15 -4.16 -5.18
CA TRP A 266 -16.83 -5.55 -5.55
C TRP A 266 -17.62 -6.57 -4.72
N THR A 267 -17.73 -6.35 -3.41
CA THR A 267 -18.49 -7.23 -2.50
C THR A 267 -19.98 -7.24 -2.83
N TYR A 268 -20.59 -6.10 -3.17
CA TYR A 268 -21.98 -6.03 -3.58
C TYR A 268 -22.25 -6.70 -4.92
N LEU A 269 -21.33 -6.59 -5.89
CA LEU A 269 -21.44 -7.34 -7.15
C LEU A 269 -21.39 -8.85 -6.90
N ASN A 270 -20.50 -9.35 -6.03
CA ASN A 270 -20.44 -10.77 -5.68
C ASN A 270 -21.71 -11.27 -4.96
N GLN A 271 -22.40 -10.40 -4.24
CA GLN A 271 -23.67 -10.71 -3.57
C GLN A 271 -24.91 -10.46 -4.45
N LEU A 272 -24.73 -9.96 -5.67
CA LEU A 272 -25.83 -9.52 -6.56
C LEU A 272 -26.71 -8.40 -5.96
N LYS A 273 -26.18 -7.63 -5.00
CA LYS A 273 -26.83 -6.49 -4.35
C LYS A 273 -26.71 -5.24 -5.23
N MET A 274 -27.47 -5.19 -6.33
CA MET A 274 -27.34 -4.13 -7.34
C MET A 274 -27.69 -2.74 -6.82
N ALA A 275 -28.69 -2.61 -5.94
CA ALA A 275 -29.07 -1.32 -5.36
C ALA A 275 -27.93 -0.73 -4.53
N ASP A 276 -27.35 -1.53 -3.63
CA ASP A 276 -26.22 -1.12 -2.79
C ASP A 276 -24.96 -0.84 -3.61
N TYR A 277 -24.73 -1.62 -4.69
CA TYR A 277 -23.68 -1.35 -5.66
C TYR A 277 -23.83 0.04 -6.28
N TYR A 278 -25.01 0.41 -6.76
CA TYR A 278 -25.22 1.72 -7.40
C TYR A 278 -24.99 2.88 -6.43
N GLU A 279 -25.43 2.74 -5.17
CA GLU A 279 -25.19 3.75 -4.13
C GLU A 279 -23.68 3.98 -3.92
N VAL A 280 -22.91 2.90 -3.81
CA VAL A 280 -21.45 3.00 -3.62
C VAL A 280 -20.75 3.47 -4.90
N ALA A 281 -21.16 3.00 -6.07
CA ALA A 281 -20.61 3.42 -7.36
C ALA A 281 -20.78 4.92 -7.59
N GLU A 282 -21.87 5.52 -7.11
CA GLU A 282 -22.07 6.97 -7.18
C GLU A 282 -20.95 7.74 -6.45
N ARG A 283 -20.39 7.17 -5.37
CA ARG A 283 -19.25 7.74 -4.60
C ARG A 283 -17.91 7.57 -5.32
N LEU A 284 -17.84 6.69 -6.33
CA LEU A 284 -16.64 6.36 -7.11
C LEU A 284 -16.61 7.02 -8.50
N THR A 285 -17.48 7.99 -8.75
CA THR A 285 -17.48 8.77 -10.00
C THR A 285 -16.19 9.58 -10.16
N ALA A 286 -15.76 9.79 -11.40
CA ALA A 286 -14.50 10.49 -11.72
C ALA A 286 -14.33 11.85 -11.01
N PRO A 287 -15.36 12.72 -10.90
CA PRO A 287 -15.24 13.96 -10.13
C PRO A 287 -14.99 13.74 -8.63
N LYS A 288 -15.67 12.76 -8.02
CA LYS A 288 -15.56 12.47 -6.58
C LYS A 288 -14.21 11.87 -6.19
N ILE A 289 -13.55 11.17 -7.12
CA ILE A 289 -12.22 10.57 -6.90
C ILE A 289 -11.08 11.36 -7.57
N ALA A 290 -11.33 12.59 -8.05
CA ALA A 290 -10.33 13.38 -8.77
C ALA A 290 -9.04 13.63 -7.97
N GLY A 291 -9.14 13.79 -6.65
CA GLY A 291 -7.99 13.95 -5.75
C GLY A 291 -7.29 12.65 -5.35
N CYS A 292 -7.84 11.49 -5.69
CA CYS A 292 -7.28 10.20 -5.30
C CYS A 292 -6.07 9.79 -6.14
N SER A 293 -5.32 8.80 -5.64
CA SER A 293 -4.15 8.23 -6.33
C SER A 293 -4.50 7.68 -7.72
N GLN A 294 -3.52 7.70 -8.64
CA GLN A 294 -3.71 7.14 -9.98
C GLN A 294 -4.04 5.64 -9.90
N MET A 295 -3.38 4.90 -9.01
CA MET A 295 -3.63 3.48 -8.82
C MET A 295 -5.09 3.20 -8.41
N LEU A 296 -5.66 4.00 -7.50
CA LEU A 296 -7.07 3.87 -7.13
C LEU A 296 -7.99 4.14 -8.31
N LYS A 297 -7.77 5.24 -9.04
CA LYS A 297 -8.57 5.61 -10.22
C LYS A 297 -8.57 4.49 -11.25
N SER A 298 -7.42 3.89 -11.56
CA SER A 298 -7.35 2.78 -12.51
C SER A 298 -8.02 1.50 -12.00
N ASN A 299 -8.04 1.24 -10.69
CA ASN A 299 -8.83 0.14 -10.13
C ASN A 299 -10.34 0.40 -10.20
N VAL A 300 -10.80 1.64 -10.01
CA VAL A 300 -12.21 2.03 -10.20
C VAL A 300 -12.62 1.88 -11.67
N LYS A 301 -11.75 2.27 -12.62
CA LYS A 301 -11.98 2.01 -14.05
C LYS A 301 -12.10 0.51 -14.34
N LEU A 302 -11.28 -0.33 -13.73
CA LEU A 302 -11.38 -1.79 -13.87
C LEU A 302 -12.72 -2.34 -13.33
N LEU A 303 -13.20 -1.85 -12.19
CA LEU A 303 -14.53 -2.18 -11.67
C LEU A 303 -15.63 -1.80 -12.67
N HIS A 304 -15.60 -0.58 -13.22
CA HIS A 304 -16.59 -0.13 -14.20
C HIS A 304 -16.50 -0.91 -15.52
N ALA A 305 -15.30 -1.32 -15.95
CA ALA A 305 -15.12 -2.18 -17.11
C ALA A 305 -15.78 -3.55 -16.87
N TYR A 306 -15.53 -4.16 -15.71
CA TYR A 306 -16.14 -5.43 -15.34
C TYR A 306 -17.67 -5.32 -15.25
N PHE A 307 -18.19 -4.24 -14.65
CA PHE A 307 -19.63 -4.01 -14.60
C PHE A 307 -20.24 -3.80 -16.00
N SER A 308 -19.56 -3.08 -16.89
CA SER A 308 -19.94 -2.95 -18.30
C SER A 308 -19.96 -4.31 -19.01
N TYR A 309 -19.03 -5.22 -18.70
CA TYR A 309 -19.08 -6.59 -19.20
C TYR A 309 -20.32 -7.34 -18.69
N LEU A 310 -20.59 -7.29 -17.38
CA LEU A 310 -21.76 -7.95 -16.77
C LEU A 310 -23.11 -7.44 -17.34
N THR A 311 -23.17 -6.17 -17.72
CA THR A 311 -24.36 -5.52 -18.27
C THR A 311 -24.40 -5.50 -19.81
N ASN A 312 -23.55 -6.30 -20.46
CA ASN A 312 -23.49 -6.47 -21.92
C ASN A 312 -23.21 -5.17 -22.70
N LYS A 313 -22.40 -4.28 -22.13
CA LYS A 313 -21.92 -3.03 -22.76
C LYS A 313 -20.48 -3.19 -23.26
N ALA A 314 -20.29 -4.03 -24.28
CA ALA A 314 -18.96 -4.42 -24.77
C ALA A 314 -18.07 -3.24 -25.20
N ASN A 315 -18.64 -2.21 -25.85
CA ASN A 315 -17.87 -1.04 -26.29
C ASN A 315 -17.36 -0.20 -25.11
N GLU A 316 -18.21 0.04 -24.10
CA GLU A 316 -17.82 0.77 -22.89
C GLU A 316 -16.76 0.01 -22.10
N CYS A 317 -16.96 -1.31 -21.95
CA CYS A 317 -15.98 -2.21 -21.35
C CYS A 317 -14.61 -2.13 -22.04
N LYS A 318 -14.59 -2.22 -23.38
CA LYS A 318 -13.35 -2.14 -24.17
C LYS A 318 -12.61 -0.82 -23.96
N THR A 319 -13.32 0.32 -24.01
CA THR A 319 -12.71 1.64 -23.81
C THR A 319 -12.05 1.75 -22.43
N LEU A 320 -12.78 1.35 -21.37
CA LEU A 320 -12.27 1.41 -20.00
C LEU A 320 -11.05 0.50 -19.79
N ILE A 321 -11.06 -0.71 -20.38
CA ILE A 321 -9.92 -1.63 -20.29
C ILE A 321 -8.68 -1.04 -20.94
N LEU A 322 -8.80 -0.42 -22.12
CA LEU A 322 -7.67 0.21 -22.80
C LEU A 322 -7.03 1.30 -21.93
N GLU A 323 -7.85 2.13 -21.30
CA GLU A 323 -7.33 3.12 -20.35
C GLU A 323 -6.60 2.47 -19.15
N VAL A 324 -7.13 1.37 -18.60
CA VAL A 324 -6.47 0.66 -17.50
C VAL A 324 -5.13 0.04 -17.97
N LEU A 325 -5.06 -0.50 -19.18
CA LEU A 325 -3.84 -1.05 -19.75
C LEU A 325 -2.77 0.03 -19.95
N ASP A 326 -3.15 1.21 -20.43
CA ASP A 326 -2.25 2.35 -20.61
C ASP A 326 -1.75 2.89 -19.27
N ASP A 327 -2.66 3.15 -18.33
CA ASP A 327 -2.34 3.64 -16.98
C ASP A 327 -1.40 2.67 -16.25
N SER A 328 -1.73 1.37 -16.29
CA SER A 328 -0.96 0.32 -15.61
C SER A 328 0.42 0.11 -16.22
N LYS A 329 0.57 0.27 -17.54
CA LYS A 329 1.86 0.19 -18.22
C LYS A 329 2.76 1.39 -17.91
N ALA A 330 2.17 2.58 -17.76
CA ALA A 330 2.95 3.80 -17.46
C ALA A 330 3.69 3.70 -16.11
N GLU A 331 3.04 3.09 -15.11
CA GLU A 331 3.54 3.02 -13.73
C GLU A 331 3.94 1.61 -13.25
N ASP A 332 4.02 0.63 -14.16
CA ASP A 332 4.36 -0.78 -13.88
C ASP A 332 3.42 -1.47 -12.86
N PHE A 333 2.11 -1.24 -12.96
CA PHE A 333 1.10 -1.96 -12.17
C PHE A 333 0.81 -3.34 -12.77
N PHE A 334 1.79 -4.25 -12.68
CA PHE A 334 1.74 -5.57 -13.37
C PHE A 334 0.46 -6.37 -13.09
N ARG A 335 0.01 -6.41 -11.83
CA ARG A 335 -1.22 -7.11 -11.44
C ARG A 335 -2.45 -6.52 -12.11
N LEU A 336 -2.57 -5.19 -12.08
CA LEU A 336 -3.70 -4.48 -12.67
C LEU A 336 -3.70 -4.64 -14.21
N HIS A 337 -2.53 -4.56 -14.82
CA HIS A 337 -2.34 -4.80 -16.25
C HIS A 337 -2.78 -6.22 -16.64
N GLY A 338 -2.34 -7.22 -15.89
CA GLY A 338 -2.71 -8.62 -16.09
C GLY A 338 -4.21 -8.85 -15.97
N LEU A 339 -4.87 -8.28 -14.94
CA LEU A 339 -6.33 -8.38 -14.77
C LEU A 339 -7.09 -7.71 -15.92
N ALA A 340 -6.66 -6.53 -16.38
CA ALA A 340 -7.27 -5.85 -17.51
C ALA A 340 -7.13 -6.64 -18.82
N LEU A 341 -5.97 -7.26 -19.06
CA LEU A 341 -5.74 -8.16 -20.19
C LEU A 341 -6.63 -9.41 -20.11
N LEU A 342 -6.73 -10.03 -18.93
CA LEU A 342 -7.59 -11.19 -18.72
C LEU A 342 -9.06 -10.85 -18.94
N LEU A 343 -9.51 -9.68 -18.48
CA LEU A 343 -10.86 -9.18 -18.78
C LEU A 343 -11.06 -8.93 -20.28
N THR A 344 -10.05 -8.43 -21.00
CA THR A 344 -10.09 -8.27 -22.46
C THR A 344 -10.42 -9.59 -23.16
N SER A 345 -9.85 -10.70 -22.66
CA SER A 345 -10.04 -12.04 -23.23
C SER A 345 -11.48 -12.54 -23.21
N LEU A 346 -12.35 -11.94 -22.37
CA LEU A 346 -13.77 -12.27 -22.30
C LEU A 346 -14.60 -11.60 -23.41
N ILE A 347 -14.10 -10.50 -23.98
CA ILE A 347 -14.81 -9.71 -25.01
C ILE A 347 -14.11 -9.74 -26.38
N HIS A 348 -12.83 -10.11 -26.42
CA HIS A 348 -12.04 -10.18 -27.63
C HIS A 348 -11.06 -11.36 -27.56
N ALA A 349 -10.76 -11.96 -28.71
CA ALA A 349 -9.75 -13.00 -28.78
C ALA A 349 -8.37 -12.43 -28.43
N VAL A 350 -7.61 -13.16 -27.63
CA VAL A 350 -6.21 -12.83 -27.29
C VAL A 350 -5.35 -13.98 -27.78
N ASP A 351 -4.23 -13.66 -28.43
CA ASP A 351 -3.27 -14.65 -28.91
C ASP A 351 -2.25 -15.02 -27.82
N ASP A 352 -1.40 -16.00 -28.13
CA ASP A 352 -0.31 -16.45 -27.27
C ASP A 352 0.57 -15.28 -26.81
N LYS A 353 0.98 -14.41 -27.73
CA LYS A 353 1.86 -13.25 -27.45
C LYS A 353 1.21 -12.28 -26.47
N GLY A 354 -0.10 -12.10 -26.55
CA GLY A 354 -0.87 -11.26 -25.65
C GLY A 354 -0.88 -11.82 -24.22
N VAL A 355 -1.26 -13.09 -24.04
CA VAL A 355 -1.42 -13.69 -22.69
C VAL A 355 -0.11 -14.05 -22.01
N LYS A 356 0.92 -14.45 -22.79
CA LYS A 356 2.14 -15.06 -22.27
C LYS A 356 2.89 -14.23 -21.22
N PRO A 357 3.04 -12.90 -21.37
CA PRO A 357 3.64 -12.07 -20.32
C PRO A 357 2.93 -12.15 -18.97
N THR A 358 1.59 -12.19 -18.97
CA THR A 358 0.80 -12.30 -17.73
C THR A 358 0.90 -13.71 -17.15
N PHE A 359 0.84 -14.73 -18.00
CA PHE A 359 1.05 -16.13 -17.61
C PHE A 359 2.42 -16.32 -16.93
N ASP A 360 3.51 -15.90 -17.57
CA ASP A 360 4.88 -16.07 -17.06
C ASP A 360 5.10 -15.26 -15.75
N TRP A 361 4.54 -14.05 -15.66
CA TRP A 361 4.65 -13.21 -14.47
C TRP A 361 3.82 -13.75 -13.29
N SER A 362 2.64 -14.33 -13.53
CA SER A 362 1.70 -14.74 -12.47
C SER A 362 2.31 -15.70 -11.44
N LYS A 363 3.21 -16.60 -11.85
CA LYS A 363 3.90 -17.50 -10.90
C LYS A 363 4.77 -16.74 -9.89
N LYS A 364 5.37 -15.63 -10.31
CA LYS A 364 6.19 -14.79 -9.44
C LYS A 364 5.36 -14.01 -8.42
N SER A 365 4.10 -13.72 -8.74
CA SER A 365 3.23 -12.93 -7.86
C SER A 365 2.65 -13.72 -6.70
N GLN A 366 2.59 -15.05 -6.82
CA GLN A 366 1.85 -15.93 -5.89
C GLN A 366 0.37 -15.54 -5.75
N ASP A 367 -0.18 -14.82 -6.73
CA ASP A 367 -1.61 -14.53 -6.80
C ASP A 367 -2.31 -15.70 -7.49
N HIS A 368 -2.87 -16.61 -6.69
CA HIS A 368 -3.52 -17.81 -7.20
C HIS A 368 -4.73 -17.54 -8.10
N VAL A 369 -5.39 -16.39 -7.96
CA VAL A 369 -6.50 -15.99 -8.85
C VAL A 369 -5.97 -15.67 -10.24
N VAL A 370 -4.90 -14.87 -10.31
CA VAL A 370 -4.27 -14.51 -11.59
C VAL A 370 -3.59 -15.73 -12.22
N ILE A 371 -2.94 -16.58 -11.42
CA ILE A 371 -2.36 -17.84 -11.90
C ILE A 371 -3.46 -18.68 -12.55
N LEU A 372 -4.54 -18.98 -11.83
CA LEU A 372 -5.62 -19.83 -12.33
C LEU A 372 -6.22 -19.28 -13.63
N TRP A 373 -6.58 -18.00 -13.67
CA TRP A 373 -7.23 -17.40 -14.84
C TRP A 373 -6.28 -17.34 -16.05
N SER A 374 -5.04 -16.86 -15.86
CA SER A 374 -4.07 -16.76 -16.96
C SER A 374 -3.66 -18.13 -17.51
N HIS A 375 -3.49 -19.13 -16.64
CA HIS A 375 -3.12 -20.49 -17.05
C HIS A 375 -4.28 -21.18 -17.78
N HIS A 376 -5.52 -20.97 -17.34
CA HIS A 376 -6.69 -21.47 -18.05
C HIS A 376 -6.85 -20.85 -19.45
N LEU A 377 -6.64 -19.54 -19.58
CA LEU A 377 -6.66 -18.86 -20.88
C LEU A 377 -5.53 -19.38 -21.79
N TYR A 378 -4.31 -19.50 -21.26
CA TYR A 378 -3.16 -20.00 -22.01
C TYR A 378 -3.37 -21.44 -22.48
N GLU A 379 -3.90 -22.33 -21.63
CA GLU A 379 -4.25 -23.70 -22.00
C GLU A 379 -5.23 -23.74 -23.19
N ARG A 380 -6.28 -22.92 -23.15
CA ARG A 380 -7.25 -22.83 -24.25
C ARG A 380 -6.59 -22.41 -25.56
N ILE A 381 -5.68 -21.43 -25.51
CA ILE A 381 -4.97 -20.93 -26.69
C ILE A 381 -4.06 -22.02 -27.28
N ILE A 382 -3.24 -22.69 -26.48
CA ILE A 382 -2.31 -23.72 -26.98
C ILE A 382 -3.04 -24.95 -27.52
N ARG A 383 -4.17 -25.34 -26.91
CA ARG A 383 -5.02 -26.43 -27.43
C ARG A 383 -5.65 -26.05 -28.77
N ALA A 384 -6.15 -24.82 -28.90
CA ALA A 384 -6.69 -24.32 -30.15
C ALA A 384 -5.62 -24.25 -31.26
N ALA A 385 -4.36 -24.04 -30.88
CA ALA A 385 -3.21 -24.09 -31.78
C ALA A 385 -2.73 -25.52 -32.13
N GLY A 386 -3.40 -26.56 -31.64
CA GLY A 386 -3.11 -27.96 -31.96
C GLY A 386 -2.14 -28.66 -31.02
N ALA A 387 -1.86 -28.11 -29.83
CA ALA A 387 -1.04 -28.79 -28.83
C ALA A 387 -1.71 -30.10 -28.35
N ASP A 388 -0.92 -31.17 -28.24
CA ASP A 388 -1.39 -32.46 -27.71
C ASP A 388 -1.94 -32.29 -26.28
N PRO A 389 -3.21 -32.67 -26.02
CA PRO A 389 -3.79 -32.71 -24.69
C PRO A 389 -2.96 -33.41 -23.62
N ASN A 390 -2.19 -34.44 -24.02
CA ASN A 390 -1.33 -35.22 -23.13
C ASN A 390 0.14 -34.77 -23.15
N GLY A 391 0.45 -33.75 -23.95
CA GLY A 391 1.77 -33.16 -24.05
C GLY A 391 2.25 -32.59 -22.71
N GLU A 392 3.57 -32.57 -22.51
CA GLU A 392 4.20 -32.07 -21.29
C GLU A 392 3.79 -30.63 -20.95
N MET A 393 3.74 -29.75 -21.95
CA MET A 393 3.36 -28.34 -21.78
C MET A 393 1.94 -28.18 -21.24
N VAL A 394 0.96 -28.89 -21.82
CA VAL A 394 -0.45 -28.83 -21.38
C VAL A 394 -0.58 -29.39 -19.97
N ARG A 395 0.07 -30.53 -19.67
CA ARG A 395 0.06 -31.12 -18.33
C ARG A 395 0.68 -30.22 -17.27
N ALA A 396 1.78 -29.54 -17.57
CA ALA A 396 2.39 -28.58 -16.65
C ALA A 396 1.44 -27.43 -16.30
N VAL A 397 0.79 -26.84 -17.32
CA VAL A 397 -0.20 -25.76 -17.14
C VAL A 397 -1.38 -26.24 -16.29
N MET A 398 -1.90 -27.44 -16.55
CA MET A 398 -3.00 -28.02 -15.77
C MET A 398 -2.60 -28.31 -14.31
N ALA A 399 -1.36 -28.76 -14.07
CA ALA A 399 -0.86 -29.00 -12.72
C ALA A 399 -0.80 -27.70 -11.89
N ASP A 400 -0.33 -26.60 -12.49
CA ASP A 400 -0.31 -25.28 -11.84
C ASP A 400 -1.73 -24.75 -11.54
N GLN A 401 -2.69 -24.99 -12.45
CA GLN A 401 -4.10 -24.67 -12.22
C GLN A 401 -4.67 -25.45 -11.04
N GLU A 402 -4.36 -26.75 -10.94
CA GLU A 402 -4.87 -27.61 -9.88
C GLU A 402 -4.33 -27.19 -8.50
N ILE A 403 -3.04 -26.85 -8.42
CA ILE A 403 -2.44 -26.28 -7.20
C ILE A 403 -3.20 -25.02 -6.80
N SER A 404 -3.39 -24.09 -7.74
CA SER A 404 -4.07 -22.82 -7.45
C SER A 404 -5.54 -23.00 -7.06
N ARG A 405 -6.24 -23.97 -7.68
CA ARG A 405 -7.63 -24.31 -7.34
C ARG A 405 -7.73 -24.84 -5.91
N LYS A 406 -6.85 -25.75 -5.51
CA LYS A 406 -6.80 -26.27 -4.13
C LYS A 406 -6.48 -25.17 -3.12
N THR A 407 -5.53 -24.29 -3.44
CA THR A 407 -5.17 -23.18 -2.57
C THR A 407 -6.30 -22.17 -2.39
N LEU A 408 -7.09 -21.91 -3.44
CA LEU A 408 -8.24 -20.99 -3.38
C LEU A 408 -9.50 -21.61 -2.77
N ASP A 409 -9.54 -22.93 -2.61
CA ASP A 409 -10.73 -23.62 -2.12
C ASP A 409 -10.98 -23.28 -0.64
N VAL A 410 -12.17 -22.75 -0.37
CA VAL A 410 -12.62 -22.41 0.98
C VAL A 410 -12.60 -23.64 1.91
N GLN A 411 -12.87 -24.83 1.37
CA GLN A 411 -12.80 -26.09 2.14
C GLN A 411 -11.38 -26.42 2.59
N SER A 412 -10.36 -25.91 1.88
CA SER A 412 -8.95 -26.02 2.25
C SER A 412 -8.50 -24.87 3.14
N LEU A 413 -9.01 -23.65 2.93
CA LEU A 413 -8.57 -22.45 3.62
C LEU A 413 -9.13 -22.31 5.05
N LEU A 414 -10.42 -22.59 5.27
CA LEU A 414 -11.05 -22.42 6.59
C LEU A 414 -10.45 -23.31 7.69
N PRO A 415 -10.14 -24.61 7.44
CA PRO A 415 -9.54 -25.46 8.45
C PRO A 415 -8.22 -24.92 9.02
N LEU A 416 -7.43 -24.22 8.20
CA LEU A 416 -6.13 -23.64 8.61
C LEU A 416 -6.26 -22.68 9.79
N VAL A 417 -7.36 -21.94 9.88
CA VAL A 417 -7.57 -20.94 10.94
C VAL A 417 -8.58 -21.36 11.99
N SER A 418 -9.28 -22.48 11.80
CA SER A 418 -10.42 -22.90 12.64
C SER A 418 -10.06 -23.08 14.13
N SER A 419 -8.81 -23.47 14.41
CA SER A 419 -8.29 -23.64 15.77
C SER A 419 -7.63 -22.38 16.34
N MET A 420 -7.41 -21.34 15.52
CA MET A 420 -6.75 -20.12 15.96
C MET A 420 -7.70 -19.27 16.81
N PRO A 421 -7.29 -18.76 17.97
CA PRO A 421 -8.13 -17.86 18.75
C PRO A 421 -8.51 -16.57 18.00
N THR A 422 -7.60 -16.11 17.13
CA THR A 422 -7.75 -14.91 16.31
C THR A 422 -8.83 -15.04 15.23
N VAL A 423 -9.32 -16.25 14.93
CA VAL A 423 -10.42 -16.46 13.97
C VAL A 423 -11.71 -15.75 14.40
N LYS A 424 -11.90 -15.54 15.71
CA LYS A 424 -13.03 -14.80 16.27
C LYS A 424 -13.04 -13.32 15.84
N LEU A 425 -11.90 -12.77 15.44
CA LEU A 425 -11.80 -11.40 14.94
C LEU A 425 -12.52 -11.21 13.59
N LEU A 426 -12.81 -12.29 12.85
CA LEU A 426 -13.67 -12.24 11.66
C LEU A 426 -15.13 -11.84 11.97
N GLN A 427 -15.48 -11.74 13.26
CA GLN A 427 -16.78 -11.26 13.74
C GLN A 427 -16.66 -9.96 14.55
N TRP A 428 -15.48 -9.33 14.54
CA TRP A 428 -15.24 -8.04 15.19
C TRP A 428 -15.61 -6.89 14.26
N PHE A 429 -16.83 -6.38 14.36
CA PHE A 429 -17.30 -5.26 13.54
C PHE A 429 -17.29 -3.93 14.30
N ASP A 430 -17.33 -3.96 15.64
CA ASP A 430 -17.33 -2.78 16.49
C ASP A 430 -16.82 -3.12 17.90
N GLY A 431 -16.69 -2.09 18.73
CA GLY A 431 -16.27 -2.24 20.13
C GLY A 431 -14.83 -2.76 20.29
N ASP A 432 -14.57 -3.34 21.45
CA ASP A 432 -13.23 -3.78 21.88
C ASP A 432 -12.90 -5.18 21.34
N PRO A 433 -11.91 -5.31 20.42
CA PRO A 433 -11.52 -6.59 19.83
C PRO A 433 -10.97 -7.59 20.85
N PHE A 434 -10.36 -7.11 21.95
CA PHE A 434 -9.74 -7.98 22.94
C PHE A 434 -10.76 -8.80 23.75
N LYS A 435 -12.03 -8.40 23.74
CA LYS A 435 -13.11 -9.20 24.34
C LYS A 435 -13.37 -10.51 23.59
N LEU A 436 -12.94 -10.61 22.34
CA LEU A 436 -13.10 -11.80 21.50
C LEU A 436 -11.88 -12.73 21.60
N LEU A 437 -10.73 -12.21 22.04
CA LEU A 437 -9.50 -12.97 22.20
C LEU A 437 -9.43 -13.60 23.60
N PRO A 438 -8.80 -14.78 23.77
CA PRO A 438 -8.57 -15.37 25.09
C PRO A 438 -7.77 -14.42 25.98
N ARG A 439 -8.13 -14.35 27.26
CA ARG A 439 -7.45 -13.50 28.24
C ARG A 439 -5.98 -13.86 28.47
N ASP A 440 -5.58 -15.10 28.15
CA ASP A 440 -4.21 -15.60 28.40
C ASP A 440 -3.16 -15.03 27.43
N ASP A 441 -3.58 -14.44 26.30
CA ASP A 441 -2.68 -13.66 25.41
C ASP A 441 -2.55 -12.19 25.85
N ALA A 442 -3.38 -11.72 26.79
CA ALA A 442 -3.26 -10.38 27.38
C ALA A 442 -2.25 -10.32 28.54
N SER A 443 -1.74 -11.46 29.01
CA SER A 443 -0.82 -11.57 30.15
C SER A 443 0.67 -11.39 29.83
N LEU A 444 1.06 -11.10 28.58
CA LEU A 444 2.44 -10.74 28.22
C LEU A 444 2.72 -9.22 28.25
N LEU A 445 1.85 -8.43 28.91
CA LEU A 445 1.92 -6.97 28.96
C LEU A 445 2.11 -6.42 30.39
N LEU A 446 3.10 -6.94 31.12
CA LEU A 446 3.77 -6.19 32.19
C LEU A 446 5.24 -5.92 31.80
#